data_AF-A0A9P8AGU0-F1
#
_entry.id   AF-A0A9P8AGU0-F1
#
_cell.length_a   1.000
_cell.length_b   1.000
_cell.length_c   1.000
_cell.angle_alpha   90.00
_cell.angle_beta   90.00
_cell.angle_gamma   90.00
#
_symmetry.space_group_name_H-M   'P 1'
#
loop_
_entity.id
_entity.type
_entity.pdbx_description
1 polymer ?
#
loop_
_entity_poly.entity_id
_entity_poly.type
_entity_poly.pdbx_seq_one_letter_code
_entity_poly.pdbx_strand_id
1 'polypeptide(L)'
;MAILENKHIIFLVMFFILLYKITEWQYYKNKRHQLQLEIIYKEVMNKLQRQKKISELNHSIPGYIGSIQLRDLILSEESNLSRKLKLWKKVSKKVEMNTNVKSTLLESHGEIMLVWEWITNL
;
A
#
# COMPACT_ATOMS: atom_id res chain seq x y z
N MET A 1 -10.12 54.74 18.92
CA MET A 1 -8.76 54.50 18.39
C MET A 1 -8.05 53.26 18.97
N ALA A 2 -8.70 52.39 19.76
CA ALA A 2 -8.06 51.18 20.31
C ALA A 2 -8.07 49.95 19.36
N ILE A 3 -8.92 49.94 18.32
CA ILE A 3 -9.08 48.80 17.41
C ILE A 3 -7.91 48.71 16.40
N LEU A 4 -7.22 49.82 16.13
CA LEU A 4 -6.09 49.88 15.19
C LEU A 4 -4.79 49.29 15.80
N GLU A 5 -4.52 49.51 17.09
CA GLU A 5 -3.33 48.96 17.77
C GLU A 5 -3.33 47.43 17.85
N ASN A 6 -4.49 46.81 18.08
CA ASN A 6 -4.60 45.36 18.21
C ASN A 6 -4.76 44.61 16.88
N LYS A 7 -4.78 45.31 15.75
CA LYS A 7 -4.92 44.70 14.41
C LYS A 7 -3.81 43.66 14.16
N HIS A 8 -2.57 43.96 14.56
CA HIS A 8 -1.43 43.04 14.42
C HIS A 8 -1.57 41.78 15.27
N ILE A 9 -2.12 41.90 16.48
CA ILE A 9 -2.37 40.77 17.37
C ILE A 9 -3.45 39.85 16.77
N ILE A 10 -4.52 40.43 16.23
CA ILE A 10 -5.58 39.67 15.54
C ILE A 10 -5.02 38.92 14.33
N PHE A 11 -4.13 39.54 13.54
CA PHE A 11 -3.46 38.87 12.42
C PHE A 11 -2.55 37.73 12.87
N LEU A 12 -1.80 37.89 13.96
CA LEU A 12 -0.96 36.83 14.52
C LEU A 12 -1.81 35.63 14.97
N VAL A 13 -2.90 35.87 15.69
CA VAL A 13 -3.81 34.80 16.14
C VAL A 13 -4.43 34.08 14.94
N MET A 14 -4.89 34.81 13.92
CA MET A 14 -5.39 34.19 12.68
C MET A 14 -4.31 33.37 11.97
N PHE A 15 -3.08 33.86 11.91
CA PHE A 15 -1.96 33.16 11.31
C PHE A 15 -1.64 31.83 12.02
N PHE A 16 -1.64 31.83 13.36
CA PHE A 16 -1.45 30.59 14.13
C PHE A 16 -2.60 29.59 13.95
N ILE A 17 -3.85 30.05 13.87
CA ILE A 17 -5.01 29.19 13.57
C ILE A 17 -4.87 28.56 12.17
N LEU A 18 -4.41 29.36 11.20
CA LEU A 18 -4.23 28.91 9.82
C LEU A 18 -3.09 27.88 9.71
N LEU A 19 -1.97 28.10 10.42
CA LEU A 19 -0.88 27.13 10.54
C LEU A 19 -1.35 25.83 11.20
N TYR A 20 -2.08 25.91 12.31
CA TYR A 20 -2.65 24.73 12.98
C TYR A 20 -3.51 23.92 12.01
N LYS A 21 -4.39 24.58 11.24
CA LYS A 21 -5.23 23.92 10.23
C LYS A 21 -4.43 23.26 9.10
N ILE A 22 -3.33 23.85 8.66
CA ILE A 22 -2.42 23.25 7.67
C ILE A 22 -1.79 21.96 8.21
N THR A 23 -1.36 21.96 9.48
CA THR A 23 -0.76 20.77 10.10
C THR A 23 -1.77 19.63 10.27
N GLU A 24 -2.99 19.94 10.72
CA GLU A 24 -4.10 18.96 10.76
C GLU A 24 -4.37 18.40 9.36
N TRP A 25 -4.47 19.26 8.35
CA TRP A 25 -4.75 18.83 6.98
C TRP A 25 -3.69 17.89 6.41
N GLN A 26 -2.40 18.20 6.61
CA GLN A 26 -1.31 17.29 6.24
C GLN A 26 -1.40 15.96 6.98
N TYR A 27 -1.68 16.01 8.29
CA TYR A 27 -1.78 14.83 9.13
C TYR A 27 -2.94 13.91 8.70
N TYR A 28 -4.14 14.46 8.47
CA TYR A 28 -5.30 13.71 8.02
C TYR A 28 -5.11 13.10 6.63
N LYS A 29 -4.41 13.80 5.73
CA LYS A 29 -4.11 13.31 4.38
C LYS A 29 -3.14 12.12 4.41
N ASN A 30 -2.10 12.18 5.24
CA ASN A 30 -1.12 11.09 5.35
C ASN A 30 -1.67 9.83 6.03
N LYS A 31 -2.53 9.98 7.05
CA LYS A 31 -3.06 8.84 7.81
C LYS A 31 -3.91 7.90 6.95
N ARG A 32 -4.72 8.46 6.04
CA ARG A 32 -5.52 7.68 5.07
C ARG A 32 -4.65 6.86 4.13
N HIS A 33 -3.52 7.42 3.70
CA HIS A 33 -2.59 6.73 2.80
C HIS A 33 -1.90 5.54 3.47
N GLN A 34 -1.55 5.63 4.76
CA GLN A 34 -0.92 4.52 5.48
C GLN A 34 -1.89 3.36 5.70
N LEU A 35 -3.14 3.66 6.09
CA LEU A 35 -4.16 2.62 6.29
C LEU A 35 -4.43 1.81 5.02
N GLN A 36 -4.50 2.47 3.86
CA GLN A 36 -4.70 1.77 2.59
C GLN A 36 -3.54 0.83 2.26
N LEU A 37 -2.29 1.25 2.47
CA LEU A 37 -1.12 0.39 2.24
C LEU A 37 -1.15 -0.85 3.12
N GLU A 38 -1.50 -0.70 4.39
CA GLU A 38 -1.61 -1.83 5.33
C GLU A 38 -2.72 -2.81 4.93
N ILE A 39 -3.88 -2.31 4.47
CA ILE A 39 -4.99 -3.14 3.99
C ILE A 39 -4.56 -3.94 2.75
N ILE A 40 -3.97 -3.28 1.75
CA ILE A 40 -3.51 -3.94 0.52
C ILE A 40 -2.43 -4.98 0.85
N TYR A 41 -1.48 -4.63 1.71
CA TYR A 41 -0.44 -5.55 2.15
C TYR A 41 -1.02 -6.80 2.82
N LYS A 42 -1.96 -6.62 3.77
CA LYS A 42 -2.63 -7.76 4.43
C LYS A 42 -3.39 -8.62 3.42
N GLU A 43 -4.06 -8.01 2.46
CA GLU A 43 -4.77 -8.73 1.40
C GLU A 43 -3.80 -9.58 0.55
N VAL A 44 -2.63 -9.03 0.20
CA VAL A 44 -1.57 -9.81 -0.47
C VAL A 44 -1.13 -11.00 0.39
N MET A 45 -0.81 -10.78 1.66
CA MET A 45 -0.37 -11.86 2.57
C MET A 45 -1.43 -12.96 2.69
N ASN A 46 -2.70 -12.58 2.87
CA ASN A 46 -3.81 -13.53 2.96
C ASN A 46 -3.93 -14.38 1.69
N LYS A 47 -3.80 -13.77 0.51
CA LYS A 47 -3.85 -14.50 -0.77
C LYS A 47 -2.68 -15.46 -0.92
N LEU A 48 -1.46 -15.04 -0.58
CA LEU A 48 -0.27 -15.91 -0.64
C LEU A 48 -0.37 -17.10 0.34
N GLN A 49 -0.82 -16.85 1.56
CA GLN A 49 -1.04 -17.92 2.56
C GLN A 49 -2.12 -18.90 2.09
N ARG A 50 -3.21 -18.40 1.51
CA ARG A 50 -4.28 -19.24 0.98
C ARG A 50 -3.79 -20.05 -0.23
N GLN A 51 -2.99 -19.45 -1.11
CA GLN A 51 -2.38 -20.14 -2.24
C GLN A 51 -1.50 -21.30 -1.78
N LYS A 52 -0.66 -21.08 -0.78
CA LYS A 52 0.15 -22.15 -0.18
C LYS A 52 -0.72 -23.31 0.28
N LYS A 53 -1.74 -23.04 1.10
CA LYS A 53 -2.66 -24.09 1.59
C LYS A 53 -3.31 -24.87 0.46
N ILE A 54 -3.74 -24.18 -0.60
CA ILE A 54 -4.36 -24.83 -1.76
C ILE A 54 -3.35 -25.71 -2.51
N SER A 55 -2.11 -25.24 -2.67
CA SER A 55 -1.03 -25.99 -3.31
C SER A 55 -0.60 -27.21 -2.50
N GLU A 56 -0.55 -27.11 -1.16
CA GLU A 56 -0.27 -28.23 -0.26
C GLU A 56 -1.33 -29.34 -0.37
N LEU A 57 -2.61 -28.96 -0.51
CA LEU A 57 -3.71 -29.90 -0.71
C LEU A 57 -3.73 -30.47 -2.13
N ASN A 58 -3.27 -29.70 -3.12
CA ASN A 58 -3.27 -30.08 -4.52
C ASN A 58 -1.98 -29.64 -5.22
N HIS A 59 -1.05 -30.58 -5.36
CA HIS A 59 0.28 -30.37 -5.94
C HIS A 59 0.26 -29.96 -7.43
N SER A 60 -0.88 -30.07 -8.12
CA SER A 60 -1.00 -29.55 -9.50
C SER A 60 -1.11 -28.02 -9.55
N ILE A 61 -1.44 -27.38 -8.43
CA ILE A 61 -1.58 -25.93 -8.33
C ILE A 61 -0.26 -25.34 -7.79
N PRO A 62 0.32 -24.33 -8.44
CA PRO A 62 1.56 -23.72 -7.96
C PRO A 62 1.35 -23.01 -6.61
N GLY A 63 2.36 -23.05 -5.72
CA GLY A 63 2.33 -22.35 -4.42
C GLY A 63 2.55 -20.83 -4.50
N TYR A 64 2.74 -20.30 -5.70
CA TYR A 64 3.07 -18.91 -5.96
C TYR A 64 1.95 -18.17 -6.72
N ILE A 65 1.96 -16.84 -6.64
CA ILE A 65 1.11 -15.96 -7.46
C ILE A 65 1.97 -14.90 -8.12
N GLY A 66 1.67 -14.54 -9.37
CA GLY A 66 2.29 -13.40 -10.04
C GLY A 66 2.06 -12.09 -9.30
N SER A 67 3.12 -11.30 -9.11
CA SER A 67 3.04 -9.96 -8.51
C SER A 67 2.08 -9.06 -9.30
N ILE A 68 2.18 -9.08 -10.63
CA ILE A 68 1.28 -8.32 -11.51
C ILE A 68 -0.18 -8.80 -11.39
N GLN A 69 -0.40 -10.12 -11.31
CA GLN A 69 -1.75 -10.68 -11.13
C GLN A 69 -2.37 -10.21 -9.80
N LEU A 70 -1.60 -10.22 -8.71
CA LEU A 70 -2.05 -9.70 -7.42
C LEU A 70 -2.37 -8.19 -7.48
N ARG A 71 -1.54 -7.40 -8.16
CA ARG A 71 -1.80 -5.97 -8.37
C ARG A 71 -3.15 -5.75 -9.04
N ASP A 72 -3.37 -6.44 -10.14
CA ASP A 72 -4.54 -6.21 -10.97
C ASP A 72 -5.81 -6.76 -10.33
N LEU A 73 -5.70 -7.84 -9.56
CA LEU A 73 -6.79 -8.38 -8.75
C LEU A 73 -7.15 -7.47 -7.57
N ILE A 74 -6.17 -7.02 -6.78
CA ILE A 74 -6.42 -6.29 -5.52
C ILE A 74 -6.71 -4.80 -5.78
N LEU A 75 -6.13 -4.22 -6.83
CA LEU A 75 -6.31 -2.82 -7.22
C LEU A 75 -7.15 -2.69 -8.49
N SER A 76 -8.12 -3.58 -8.69
CA SER A 76 -9.05 -3.55 -9.82
C SER A 76 -9.96 -2.31 -9.78
N GLU A 77 -10.36 -1.87 -8.60
CA GLU A 77 -11.23 -0.71 -8.39
C GLU A 77 -10.51 0.65 -8.43
N GLU A 78 -9.17 0.68 -8.44
CA GLU A 78 -8.39 1.92 -8.53
C GLU A 78 -8.26 2.38 -9.98
N SER A 79 -9.12 3.32 -10.38
CA SER A 79 -9.15 3.88 -11.74
C SER A 79 -7.97 4.81 -12.05
N ASN A 80 -7.34 5.42 -11.03
CA ASN A 80 -6.19 6.29 -11.26
C ASN A 80 -4.90 5.46 -11.39
N LEU A 81 -4.42 5.30 -12.63
CA LEU A 81 -3.23 4.52 -12.94
C LEU A 81 -1.98 4.98 -12.17
N SER A 82 -1.74 6.28 -12.07
CA SER A 82 -0.56 6.82 -11.35
C SER A 82 -0.62 6.47 -9.86
N ARG A 83 -1.80 6.58 -9.24
CA ARG A 83 -2.03 6.18 -7.86
C ARG A 83 -1.89 4.67 -7.67
N LYS A 84 -2.47 3.86 -8.57
CA LYS A 84 -2.34 2.39 -8.58
C LYS A 84 -0.88 1.95 -8.57
N LEU A 85 -0.08 2.49 -9.49
CA LEU A 85 1.35 2.18 -9.59
C LEU A 85 2.14 2.62 -8.35
N LYS A 86 1.84 3.81 -7.81
CA LYS A 86 2.52 4.33 -6.60
C LYS A 86 2.18 3.50 -5.34
N LEU A 87 0.92 3.08 -5.19
CA LEU A 87 0.49 2.19 -4.12
C LEU A 87 1.17 0.83 -4.26
N TRP A 88 1.11 0.24 -5.46
CA TRP A 88 1.71 -1.06 -5.72
C TRP A 88 3.21 -1.07 -5.43
N LYS A 89 3.96 -0.07 -5.92
CA LYS A 89 5.40 0.05 -5.65
C LYS A 89 5.74 0.02 -4.15
N LYS A 90 4.92 0.67 -3.31
CA LYS A 90 5.13 0.68 -1.85
C LYS A 90 4.80 -0.67 -1.22
N VAL A 91 3.70 -1.31 -1.66
CA VAL A 91 3.29 -2.63 -1.16
C VAL A 91 4.30 -3.69 -1.59
N SER A 92 4.72 -3.74 -2.86
CA SER A 92 5.74 -4.67 -3.36
C SER A 92 7.01 -4.61 -2.53
N LYS A 93 7.53 -3.40 -2.26
CA LYS A 93 8.70 -3.24 -1.39
C LYS A 93 8.49 -3.86 -0.01
N LYS A 94 7.30 -3.65 0.59
CA LYS A 94 6.97 -4.22 1.90
C LYS A 94 6.84 -5.75 1.85
N VAL A 95 6.27 -6.29 0.78
CA VAL A 95 6.14 -7.74 0.55
C VAL A 95 7.50 -8.40 0.38
N GLU A 96 8.37 -7.82 -0.44
CA GLU A 96 9.72 -8.35 -0.72
C GLU A 96 10.65 -8.28 0.50
N MET A 97 10.38 -7.36 1.45
CA MET A 97 11.10 -7.30 2.73
C MET A 97 10.59 -8.33 3.76
N ASN A 98 9.45 -8.98 3.52
CA ASN A 98 8.92 -9.99 4.43
C ASN A 98 9.68 -11.32 4.24
N THR A 99 10.33 -11.79 5.30
CA THR A 99 11.12 -13.04 5.31
C THR A 99 10.28 -14.30 5.06
N ASN A 100 8.97 -14.22 5.25
CA ASN A 100 8.04 -15.32 4.98
C ASN A 100 7.62 -15.40 3.50
N VAL A 101 8.08 -14.46 2.67
CA VAL A 101 7.78 -14.40 1.24
C VAL A 101 9.04 -14.61 0.41
N LYS A 102 9.03 -15.60 -0.48
CA LYS A 102 10.06 -15.81 -1.49
C LYS A 102 9.64 -15.11 -2.78
N SER A 103 10.57 -14.33 -3.34
CA SER A 103 10.40 -13.65 -4.62
C SER A 103 11.27 -14.33 -5.68
N THR A 104 10.66 -14.75 -6.79
CA THR A 104 11.36 -15.46 -7.87
C THR A 104 10.91 -14.93 -9.23
N LEU A 105 11.82 -14.85 -10.19
CA LEU A 105 11.46 -14.63 -11.60
C LEU A 105 11.22 -15.99 -12.26
N LEU A 106 10.03 -16.18 -12.82
CA LEU A 106 9.66 -17.40 -13.53
C LEU A 106 9.28 -17.07 -14.97
N GLU A 107 9.67 -17.95 -15.88
CA GLU A 107 9.19 -17.91 -17.25
C GLU A 107 7.81 -18.56 -17.34
N SER A 108 6.84 -17.82 -17.85
CA SER A 108 5.49 -18.30 -18.12
C SER A 108 5.11 -17.89 -19.54
N HIS A 109 4.83 -18.87 -20.41
CA HIS A 109 4.44 -18.64 -21.80
C HIS A 109 5.41 -17.74 -22.59
N GLY A 110 6.72 -17.84 -22.32
CA GLY A 110 7.75 -17.02 -22.98
C GLY A 110 7.94 -15.62 -22.38
N GLU A 111 7.19 -15.27 -21.34
CA GLU A 111 7.35 -14.04 -20.59
C GLU A 111 7.96 -14.30 -19.21
N ILE A 112 8.93 -13.48 -18.81
CA ILE A 112 9.50 -13.53 -17.46
C ILE A 112 8.61 -12.71 -16.52
N MET A 113 8.04 -13.35 -15.50
CA MET A 113 7.19 -12.71 -14.50
C MET A 113 7.76 -12.86 -13.08
N LEU A 114 7.64 -11.80 -12.30
CA LEU A 114 7.91 -11.84 -10.86
C LEU A 114 6.75 -12.55 -10.14
N VAL A 115 7.07 -13.63 -9.43
CA VAL A 115 6.14 -14.36 -8.58
C VAL A 115 6.51 -14.24 -7.11
N TRP A 116 5.50 -14.31 -6.27
CA TRP A 116 5.64 -14.37 -4.81
C TRP A 116 5.05 -15.66 -4.28
N GLU A 117 5.76 -16.26 -3.34
CA GLU A 117 5.39 -17.51 -2.69
C GLU A 117 5.49 -17.33 -1.17
N TRP A 118 4.48 -17.80 -0.43
CA TRP A 118 4.59 -17.88 1.03
C TRP A 118 5.39 -19.14 1.39
N ILE A 119 6.49 -19.00 2.12
CA ILE A 119 7.38 -20.13 2.41
C ILE A 119 7.24 -20.68 3.82
N THR A 120 6.69 -19.91 4.76
CA THR A 120 6.54 -20.36 6.16
C THR A 120 5.43 -21.39 6.29
N ASN A 121 5.62 -22.39 7.13
CA ASN A 121 4.59 -23.38 7.43
C ASN A 121 3.45 -22.71 8.20
N LEU A 122 2.20 -23.05 7.84
CA LEU A 122 0.97 -22.42 8.35
C LEU A 122 0.26 -23.31 9.37
#